data_AF-A0A1I8HFL6-F1
#
_entry.id   AF-A0A1I8HFL6-F1
#
_cell.length_a   1.000
_cell.length_b   1.000
_cell.length_c   1.000
_cell.angle_alpha   90.00
_cell.angle_beta   90.00
_cell.angle_gamma   90.00
#
_symmetry.space_group_name_H-M   'P 1'
#
loop_
_entity.id
_entity.type
_entity.pdbx_description
1 polymer ?
#
loop_
_entity_poly.entity_id
_entity_poly.type
_entity_poly.pdbx_seq_one_letter_code
_entity_poly.pdbx_strand_id
1 'polypeptide(L)'
;MSFHGQSGIVVVNNKTYDLDKLSPEERHRVEHLVLHEKHRGHESMHMEMFFILIATLVVAQILLVQWRKYYFQSYQTATLLGMWIVPVFLCLKLSWHRFLYVWSVFSVITGLMTYWATRKPLAGTTPRRVYTWFLLCYKISYALGIAGYLVMMGALFGLSILFMVKPNVAMDFGLVLLFYGLYFGVVARDFAEVCSDKMASHIGYYTKTGMPTRKLDEGVCAVCGQPIVRQDEDEDGVSNGAEKVVVLNCAHSFHDFCIRGWCIVGKKQTCPYCKEKVDLKRMFPNPWEKPHILYGNLLDWIRYLVAWQPVIITLVQGINWALGLE
;
A
#
# COMPACT_ATOMS: atom_id res chain seq x y z
N MET A 1 -33.33 27.50 -5.63
CA MET A 1 -33.68 28.78 -6.29
C MET A 1 -32.43 29.64 -6.25
N SER A 2 -31.70 29.74 -7.37
CA SER A 2 -30.41 30.43 -7.45
C SER A 2 -30.59 31.94 -7.45
N PHE A 3 -29.89 32.64 -6.55
CA PHE A 3 -29.74 34.09 -6.60
C PHE A 3 -28.25 34.43 -6.80
N HIS A 4 -27.92 34.81 -8.04
CA HIS A 4 -26.74 35.62 -8.36
C HIS A 4 -27.25 37.02 -8.68
N GLY A 5 -26.83 38.02 -7.89
CA GLY A 5 -27.06 39.43 -8.21
C GLY A 5 -27.41 40.34 -7.03
N GLN A 6 -26.46 40.55 -6.11
CA GLN A 6 -26.12 41.83 -5.44
C GLN A 6 -25.10 41.52 -4.34
N SER A 7 -23.84 41.87 -4.58
CA SER A 7 -22.73 41.73 -3.63
C SER A 7 -23.00 42.61 -2.41
N GLY A 8 -23.14 42.00 -1.24
CA GLY A 8 -23.13 42.71 0.05
C GLY A 8 -24.42 42.62 0.87
N ILE A 9 -25.57 42.25 0.34
CA ILE A 9 -26.84 42.30 1.12
C ILE A 9 -27.20 40.92 1.66
N VAL A 10 -27.45 40.81 2.98
CA VAL A 10 -27.86 39.57 3.65
C VAL A 10 -29.07 39.80 4.56
N VAL A 11 -30.03 38.88 4.54
CA VAL A 11 -31.24 38.93 5.37
C VAL A 11 -31.16 37.86 6.47
N VAL A 12 -31.33 38.27 7.73
CA VAL A 12 -31.29 37.38 8.92
C VAL A 12 -32.36 37.82 9.91
N ASN A 13 -33.16 36.90 10.46
CA ASN A 13 -34.26 37.21 11.38
C ASN A 13 -35.18 38.35 10.90
N ASN A 14 -35.56 38.32 9.61
CA ASN A 14 -36.43 39.32 8.97
C ASN A 14 -35.86 40.75 8.95
N LYS A 15 -34.54 40.91 9.10
CA LYS A 15 -33.81 42.18 8.97
C LYS A 15 -32.81 42.12 7.82
N THR A 16 -32.78 43.16 7.01
CA THR A 16 -31.86 43.28 5.87
C THR A 16 -30.60 44.05 6.30
N TYR A 17 -29.45 43.43 6.12
CA TYR A 17 -28.13 44.00 6.40
C TYR A 17 -27.36 44.22 5.10
N ASP A 18 -26.72 45.38 4.97
CA ASP A 18 -25.81 45.70 3.87
C ASP A 18 -24.36 45.62 4.38
N LEU A 19 -23.69 44.50 4.11
CA LEU A 19 -22.35 44.13 4.60
C LEU A 19 -21.29 45.17 4.22
N ASP A 20 -21.47 45.89 3.13
CA ASP A 20 -20.52 46.91 2.66
C ASP A 20 -20.65 48.23 3.42
N LYS A 21 -21.75 48.42 4.18
CA LYS A 21 -22.00 49.58 5.04
C LYS A 21 -21.76 49.32 6.52
N LEU A 22 -21.39 48.09 6.90
CA LEU A 22 -21.15 47.70 8.29
C LEU A 22 -19.70 47.96 8.69
N SER A 23 -19.49 48.31 9.96
CA SER A 23 -18.16 48.28 10.54
C SER A 23 -17.60 46.84 10.56
N PRO A 24 -16.27 46.63 10.58
CA PRO A 24 -15.67 45.29 10.51
C PRO A 24 -16.19 44.31 11.58
N GLU A 25 -16.44 44.81 12.80
CA GLU A 25 -16.97 44.02 13.91
C GLU A 25 -18.44 43.63 13.68
N GLU A 26 -19.25 44.54 13.15
CA GLU A 26 -20.66 44.29 12.88
C GLU A 26 -20.86 43.37 11.67
N ARG A 27 -20.00 43.48 10.67
CA ARG A 27 -19.95 42.55 9.55
C ARG A 27 -19.67 41.13 10.03
N HIS A 28 -18.66 40.95 10.89
CA HIS A 28 -18.35 39.64 11.46
C HIS A 28 -19.50 39.08 12.30
N ARG A 29 -20.17 39.94 13.09
CA ARG A 29 -21.36 39.56 13.86
C ARG A 29 -22.52 39.12 12.96
N VAL A 30 -22.80 39.85 11.88
CA VAL A 30 -23.84 39.50 10.92
C VAL A 30 -23.48 38.20 10.19
N GLU A 31 -22.25 38.05 9.70
CA GLU A 31 -21.77 36.79 9.08
C GLU A 31 -21.87 35.60 10.04
N HIS A 32 -21.56 35.78 11.33
CA HIS A 32 -21.71 34.76 12.37
C HIS A 32 -23.18 34.41 12.64
N LEU A 33 -24.08 35.41 12.63
CA LEU A 33 -25.52 35.18 12.75
C LEU A 33 -26.08 34.45 11.53
N VAL A 34 -25.66 34.81 10.32
CA VAL A 34 -25.99 34.09 9.06
C VAL A 34 -25.54 32.64 9.15
N LEU A 35 -24.30 32.41 9.63
CA LEU A 35 -23.76 31.08 9.85
C LEU A 35 -24.66 30.31 10.83
N HIS A 36 -24.95 30.86 12.02
CA HIS A 36 -25.79 30.20 13.01
C HIS A 36 -27.21 29.93 12.54
N GLU A 37 -27.82 30.85 11.79
CA GLU A 37 -29.17 30.66 11.26
C GLU A 37 -29.21 29.58 10.17
N LYS A 38 -28.17 29.49 9.35
CA LYS A 38 -27.97 28.38 8.40
C LYS A 38 -27.74 27.03 9.09
N HIS A 39 -27.23 27.03 10.34
CA HIS A 39 -27.01 25.83 11.13
C HIS A 39 -28.15 25.50 12.11
N ARG A 40 -29.16 26.38 12.24
CA ARG A 40 -30.29 26.18 13.15
C ARG A 40 -31.18 25.05 12.64
N GLY A 41 -31.19 23.92 13.35
CA GLY A 41 -31.86 22.67 12.94
C GLY A 41 -30.96 21.67 12.20
N HIS A 42 -29.88 22.15 11.58
CA HIS A 42 -28.88 21.35 10.87
C HIS A 42 -27.96 20.54 11.82
N GLU A 43 -27.82 20.99 13.08
CA GLU A 43 -27.06 20.24 14.11
C GLU A 43 -27.68 18.87 14.40
N SER A 44 -29.01 18.75 14.41
CA SER A 44 -29.69 17.46 14.64
C SER A 44 -29.46 16.48 13.49
N MET A 45 -29.52 16.97 12.24
CA MET A 45 -29.19 16.20 11.03
C MET A 45 -27.71 15.78 11.00
N HIS A 46 -26.79 16.68 11.32
CA HIS A 46 -25.36 16.35 11.41
C HIS A 46 -25.06 15.31 12.48
N MET A 47 -25.72 15.38 13.62
CA MET A 47 -25.59 14.37 14.67
C MET A 47 -26.12 13.01 14.21
N GLU A 48 -27.24 12.97 13.50
CA GLU A 48 -27.78 11.73 12.94
C GLU A 48 -26.83 11.12 11.88
N MET A 49 -26.34 11.91 10.93
CA MET A 49 -25.34 11.49 9.94
C MET A 49 -24.06 10.97 10.61
N PHE A 50 -23.63 11.61 11.71
CA PHE A 50 -22.46 11.18 12.48
C PHE A 50 -22.68 9.82 13.15
N PHE A 51 -23.82 9.60 13.79
CA PHE A 51 -24.13 8.29 14.40
C PHE A 51 -24.26 7.19 13.34
N ILE A 52 -24.88 7.49 12.18
CA ILE A 52 -24.94 6.56 11.04
C ILE A 52 -23.53 6.22 10.55
N LEU A 53 -22.64 7.20 10.41
CA LEU A 53 -21.25 6.99 10.01
C LEU A 53 -20.52 6.07 11.01
N ILE A 54 -20.60 6.36 12.31
CA ILE A 54 -19.92 5.56 13.35
C ILE A 54 -20.47 4.13 13.37
N ALA A 55 -21.80 3.96 13.37
CA ALA A 55 -22.42 2.64 13.34
C ALA A 55 -21.99 1.84 12.10
N THR A 56 -22.01 2.47 10.93
CA THR A 56 -21.60 1.84 9.66
C THR A 56 -20.12 1.47 9.68
N LEU A 57 -19.24 2.31 10.21
CA LEU A 57 -17.81 2.02 10.37
C LEU A 57 -17.59 0.81 11.29
N VAL A 58 -18.28 0.73 12.42
CA VAL A 58 -18.16 -0.42 13.35
C VAL A 58 -18.65 -1.71 12.69
N VAL A 59 -19.83 -1.69 12.07
CA VAL A 59 -20.38 -2.86 11.36
C VAL A 59 -19.44 -3.30 10.23
N ALA A 60 -18.96 -2.36 9.41
CA ALA A 60 -18.04 -2.66 8.33
C ALA A 60 -16.74 -3.29 8.85
N GLN A 61 -16.19 -2.80 9.96
CA GLN A 61 -14.98 -3.39 10.56
C GLN A 61 -15.21 -4.84 11.02
N ILE A 62 -16.33 -5.13 11.68
CA ILE A 62 -16.67 -6.49 12.09
C ILE A 62 -16.77 -7.41 10.86
N LEU A 63 -17.47 -6.97 9.81
CA LEU A 63 -17.63 -7.73 8.57
C LEU A 63 -16.29 -7.98 7.87
N LEU A 64 -15.42 -6.97 7.78
CA LEU A 64 -14.10 -7.10 7.16
C LEU A 64 -13.19 -8.06 7.93
N VAL A 65 -13.19 -7.98 9.27
CA VAL A 65 -12.42 -8.90 10.11
C VAL A 65 -12.92 -10.34 9.95
N GLN A 66 -14.24 -10.52 9.94
CA GLN A 66 -14.86 -11.83 9.72
C GLN A 66 -14.54 -12.37 8.32
N TRP A 67 -14.66 -11.54 7.28
CA TRP A 67 -14.32 -11.93 5.91
C TRP A 67 -12.87 -12.36 5.79
N ARG A 68 -11.93 -11.60 6.37
CA ARG A 68 -10.51 -11.96 6.42
C ARG A 68 -10.26 -13.29 7.13
N LYS A 69 -11.01 -13.60 8.20
CA LYS A 69 -10.86 -14.84 8.98
C LYS A 69 -11.38 -16.07 8.25
N TYR A 70 -12.56 -15.99 7.63
CA TYR A 70 -13.24 -17.15 7.02
C TYR A 70 -12.88 -17.34 5.55
N TYR A 71 -12.69 -16.26 4.78
CA TYR A 71 -12.40 -16.31 3.34
C TYR A 71 -11.20 -15.42 2.97
N PHE A 72 -10.04 -15.74 3.54
CA PHE A 72 -8.81 -14.96 3.37
C PHE A 72 -8.44 -14.68 1.89
N GLN A 73 -8.52 -15.68 1.01
CA GLN A 73 -8.15 -15.51 -0.41
C GLN A 73 -9.05 -14.50 -1.14
N SER A 74 -10.36 -14.58 -0.90
CA SER A 74 -11.34 -13.67 -1.46
C SER A 74 -11.13 -12.25 -0.93
N TYR A 75 -10.94 -12.10 0.39
CA TYR A 75 -10.63 -10.83 1.03
C TYR A 75 -9.34 -10.19 0.45
N GLN A 76 -8.29 -10.98 0.26
CA GLN A 76 -7.02 -10.51 -0.29
C GLN A 76 -7.18 -10.03 -1.74
N THR A 77 -7.92 -10.77 -2.56
CA THR A 77 -8.18 -10.36 -3.96
C THR A 77 -9.06 -9.11 -4.02
N ALA A 78 -10.13 -9.04 -3.23
CA ALA A 78 -10.99 -7.86 -3.16
C ALA A 78 -10.22 -6.61 -2.70
N THR A 79 -9.39 -6.74 -1.67
CA THR A 79 -8.55 -5.64 -1.16
C THR A 79 -7.53 -5.20 -2.20
N LEU A 80 -6.89 -6.14 -2.91
CA LEU A 80 -5.93 -5.82 -3.97
C LEU A 80 -6.59 -5.07 -5.13
N LEU A 81 -7.77 -5.52 -5.57
CA LEU A 81 -8.57 -4.83 -6.60
C LEU A 81 -9.01 -3.45 -6.13
N GLY A 82 -9.48 -3.33 -4.87
CA GLY A 82 -9.86 -2.05 -4.29
C GLY A 82 -8.70 -1.06 -4.27
N MET A 83 -7.52 -1.49 -3.80
CA MET A 83 -6.32 -0.66 -3.81
C MET A 83 -5.86 -0.26 -5.21
N TRP A 84 -6.18 -1.04 -6.24
CA TRP A 84 -5.78 -0.76 -7.62
C TRP A 84 -6.79 0.17 -8.32
N ILE A 85 -8.10 -0.03 -8.11
CA ILE A 85 -9.18 0.67 -8.81
C ILE A 85 -9.53 2.00 -8.12
N VAL A 86 -9.69 2.01 -6.79
CA VAL A 86 -10.21 3.17 -6.05
C VAL A 86 -9.32 4.41 -6.23
N PRO A 87 -7.98 4.34 -6.08
CA PRO A 87 -7.13 5.51 -6.28
C PRO A 87 -7.18 6.07 -7.70
N VAL A 88 -7.28 5.20 -8.71
CA VAL A 88 -7.36 5.61 -10.11
C VAL A 88 -8.67 6.34 -10.38
N PHE A 89 -9.78 5.78 -9.92
CA PHE A 89 -11.09 6.40 -10.06
C PHE A 89 -11.12 7.80 -9.43
N LEU A 90 -10.60 7.93 -8.20
CA LEU A 90 -10.49 9.22 -7.52
C LEU A 90 -9.57 10.20 -8.27
N CYS A 91 -8.41 9.74 -8.74
CA CYS A 91 -7.47 10.59 -9.47
C CYS A 91 -7.99 11.03 -10.84
N LEU A 92 -8.80 10.21 -11.51
CA LEU A 92 -9.49 10.59 -12.75
C LEU A 92 -10.54 11.69 -12.47
N LYS A 93 -11.31 11.56 -11.39
CA LYS A 93 -12.30 12.57 -10.98
C LYS A 93 -11.67 13.88 -10.53
N LEU A 94 -10.51 13.82 -9.88
CA LEU A 94 -9.76 14.97 -9.37
C LEU A 94 -8.71 15.53 -10.35
N SER A 95 -8.62 14.98 -11.57
CA SER A 95 -7.66 15.38 -12.61
C SER A 95 -6.18 15.36 -12.16
N TRP A 96 -5.81 14.39 -11.33
CA TRP A 96 -4.44 14.21 -10.85
C TRP A 96 -3.59 13.37 -11.83
N HIS A 97 -3.22 13.99 -12.95
CA HIS A 97 -2.51 13.31 -14.05
C HIS A 97 -1.13 12.74 -13.66
N ARG A 98 -0.41 13.39 -12.73
CA ARG A 98 0.91 12.94 -12.27
C ARG A 98 0.86 11.55 -11.65
N PHE A 99 -0.15 11.28 -10.82
CA PHE A 99 -0.36 9.98 -10.21
C PHE A 99 -0.69 8.93 -11.25
N LEU A 100 -1.61 9.24 -12.18
CA LEU A 100 -2.03 8.32 -13.24
C LEU A 100 -0.87 7.87 -14.12
N TYR A 101 0.06 8.76 -14.46
CA TYR A 101 1.25 8.41 -15.24
C TYR A 101 2.15 7.41 -14.48
N VAL A 102 2.55 7.74 -13.25
CA VAL A 102 3.41 6.87 -12.43
C VAL A 102 2.74 5.53 -12.15
N TRP A 103 1.44 5.57 -11.83
CA TRP A 103 0.62 4.39 -11.61
C TRP A 103 0.55 3.51 -12.85
N SER A 104 0.38 4.08 -14.05
CA SER A 104 0.30 3.32 -15.30
C SER A 104 1.61 2.60 -15.59
N VAL A 105 2.75 3.28 -15.45
CA VAL A 105 4.08 2.68 -15.63
C VAL A 105 4.30 1.54 -14.64
N PHE A 106 4.02 1.77 -13.36
CA PHE A 106 4.12 0.75 -12.31
C PHE A 106 3.22 -0.45 -12.60
N SER A 107 1.99 -0.20 -13.04
CA SER A 107 0.98 -1.22 -13.35
C SER A 107 1.37 -2.09 -14.54
N VAL A 108 1.90 -1.48 -15.61
CA VAL A 108 2.40 -2.21 -16.78
C VAL A 108 3.56 -3.12 -16.41
N ILE A 109 4.58 -2.60 -15.70
CA ILE A 109 5.75 -3.41 -15.34
C ILE A 109 5.35 -4.53 -14.36
N THR A 110 4.54 -4.23 -13.35
CA THR A 110 4.06 -5.23 -12.38
C THR A 110 3.15 -6.27 -13.05
N GLY A 111 2.33 -5.86 -14.02
CA GLY A 111 1.54 -6.76 -14.86
C GLY A 111 2.42 -7.72 -15.66
N LEU A 112 3.50 -7.23 -16.28
CA LEU A 112 4.48 -8.06 -17.00
C LEU A 112 5.18 -9.05 -16.07
N MET A 113 5.60 -8.62 -14.86
CA MET A 113 6.18 -9.53 -13.87
C MET A 113 5.19 -10.61 -13.45
N THR A 114 3.93 -10.23 -13.22
CA THR A 114 2.86 -11.16 -12.83
C THR A 114 2.56 -12.17 -13.95
N TYR A 115 2.55 -11.71 -15.21
CA TYR A 115 2.40 -12.56 -16.38
C TYR A 115 3.55 -13.59 -16.49
N TRP A 116 4.79 -13.15 -16.30
CA TRP A 116 5.92 -14.08 -16.30
C TRP A 116 5.93 -15.03 -15.11
N ALA A 117 5.45 -14.61 -13.95
CA ALA A 117 5.31 -15.47 -12.76
C ALA A 117 4.21 -16.53 -12.90
N THR A 118 3.22 -16.33 -13.78
CA THR A 118 2.05 -17.19 -13.94
C THR A 118 2.07 -18.09 -15.18
N ARG A 119 2.93 -17.80 -16.17
CA ARG A 119 3.07 -18.60 -17.39
C ARG A 119 3.67 -20.00 -17.11
N LYS A 120 3.24 -20.99 -17.90
CA LYS A 120 3.78 -22.36 -17.89
C LYS A 120 4.46 -22.65 -19.25
N PRO A 121 5.66 -23.25 -19.29
CA PRO A 121 6.55 -23.54 -18.16
C PRO A 121 7.20 -22.26 -17.60
N LEU A 122 7.52 -22.27 -16.30
CA LEU A 122 8.25 -21.17 -15.66
C LEU A 122 9.71 -21.21 -16.08
N ALA A 123 10.21 -20.15 -16.72
CA ALA A 123 11.62 -20.03 -17.06
C ALA A 123 12.48 -19.84 -15.80
N GLY A 124 13.68 -20.45 -15.77
CA GLY A 124 14.55 -20.41 -14.59
C GLY A 124 15.01 -19.00 -14.18
N THR A 125 15.14 -18.08 -15.13
CA THR A 125 15.51 -16.69 -14.85
C THR A 125 14.35 -15.84 -14.31
N THR A 126 13.10 -16.30 -14.44
CA THR A 126 11.91 -15.52 -14.05
C THR A 126 11.88 -15.15 -12.56
N PRO A 127 12.06 -16.10 -11.61
CA PRO A 127 12.05 -15.77 -10.17
C PRO A 127 13.05 -14.68 -9.82
N ARG A 128 14.23 -14.69 -10.47
CA ARG A 128 15.23 -13.64 -10.27
C ARG A 128 14.71 -12.28 -10.71
N ARG A 129 14.17 -12.17 -11.93
CA ARG A 129 13.63 -10.90 -12.45
C ARG A 129 12.49 -10.37 -11.60
N VAL A 130 11.57 -11.24 -11.18
CA VAL A 130 10.41 -10.90 -10.35
C VAL A 130 10.87 -10.37 -8.99
N TYR A 131 11.76 -11.09 -8.30
CA TYR A 131 12.28 -10.64 -7.01
C TYR A 131 13.10 -9.35 -7.12
N THR A 132 13.89 -9.17 -8.19
CA THR A 132 14.62 -7.91 -8.42
C THR A 132 13.68 -6.73 -8.57
N TRP A 133 12.60 -6.87 -9.36
CA TRP A 133 11.61 -5.80 -9.53
C TRP A 133 10.96 -5.42 -8.20
N PHE A 134 10.43 -6.39 -7.45
CA PHE A 134 9.75 -6.09 -6.19
C PHE A 134 10.71 -5.58 -5.10
N LEU A 135 11.96 -6.03 -5.10
CA LEU A 135 12.99 -5.48 -4.22
C LEU A 135 13.34 -4.03 -4.60
N LEU A 136 13.40 -3.70 -5.88
CA LEU A 136 13.57 -2.33 -6.35
C LEU A 136 12.41 -1.44 -5.91
N CYS A 137 11.17 -1.88 -6.11
CA CYS A 137 9.98 -1.17 -5.63
C CYS A 137 10.04 -0.94 -4.12
N TYR A 138 10.38 -1.98 -3.34
CA TYR A 138 10.55 -1.87 -1.89
C TYR A 138 11.58 -0.80 -1.52
N LYS A 139 12.77 -0.80 -2.14
CA LYS A 139 13.83 0.18 -1.87
C LYS A 139 13.40 1.60 -2.19
N ILE A 140 12.76 1.82 -3.35
CA ILE A 140 12.24 3.14 -3.75
C ILE A 140 11.16 3.59 -2.78
N SER A 141 10.17 2.75 -2.49
CA SER A 141 9.08 3.05 -1.56
C SER A 141 9.58 3.36 -0.15
N TYR A 142 10.57 2.61 0.34
CA TYR A 142 11.20 2.85 1.64
C TYR A 142 11.95 4.18 1.67
N ALA A 143 12.74 4.47 0.63
CA ALA A 143 13.46 5.74 0.51
C ALA A 143 12.50 6.94 0.44
N LEU A 144 11.44 6.86 -0.37
CA LEU A 144 10.42 7.90 -0.47
C LEU A 144 9.65 8.09 0.84
N GLY A 145 9.31 6.99 1.54
CA GLY A 145 8.63 7.05 2.84
C GLY A 145 9.46 7.74 3.92
N ILE A 146 10.76 7.41 4.01
CA ILE A 146 11.69 8.07 4.94
C ILE A 146 11.88 9.53 4.54
N ALA A 147 12.14 9.83 3.27
CA ALA A 147 12.32 11.19 2.79
C ALA A 147 11.08 12.06 3.09
N GLY A 148 9.88 11.55 2.81
CA GLY A 148 8.63 12.25 3.13
C GLY A 148 8.46 12.49 4.63
N TYR A 149 8.73 11.48 5.46
CA TYR A 149 8.70 11.63 6.92
C TYR A 149 9.69 12.69 7.44
N LEU A 150 10.93 12.68 6.94
CA LEU A 150 11.95 13.66 7.33
C LEU A 150 11.58 15.08 6.91
N VAL A 151 11.00 15.26 5.71
CA VAL A 151 10.50 16.55 5.25
C VAL A 151 9.36 17.05 6.14
N MET A 152 8.39 16.18 6.47
CA MET A 152 7.27 16.55 7.35
C MET A 152 7.76 16.91 8.76
N MET A 153 8.64 16.09 9.35
CA MET A 153 9.21 16.39 10.67
C MET A 153 10.03 17.69 10.64
N GLY A 154 10.85 17.90 9.60
CA GLY A 154 11.60 19.14 9.43
C GLY A 154 10.67 20.37 9.33
N ALA A 155 9.56 20.27 8.62
CA ALA A 155 8.58 21.34 8.53
C ALA A 155 7.90 21.62 9.88
N LEU A 156 7.55 20.59 10.66
CA LEU A 156 6.97 20.73 12.00
C LEU A 156 7.93 21.38 13.01
N PHE A 157 9.22 21.05 12.95
CA PHE A 157 10.25 21.66 13.79
C PHE A 157 10.73 23.04 13.29
N GLY A 158 10.10 23.59 12.24
CA GLY A 158 10.43 24.91 11.71
C GLY A 158 11.71 24.97 10.86
N LEU A 159 12.34 23.85 10.52
CA LEU A 159 13.49 23.82 9.60
C LEU A 159 13.13 24.35 8.22
N SER A 160 11.86 24.27 7.80
CA SER A 160 11.41 24.85 6.53
C SER A 160 11.64 26.36 6.44
N ILE A 161 11.60 27.07 7.58
CA ILE A 161 11.87 28.51 7.68
C ILE A 161 13.34 28.79 7.39
N LEU A 162 14.26 27.92 7.82
CA LEU A 162 15.70 28.03 7.54
C LEU A 162 16.00 27.90 6.05
N PHE A 163 15.23 27.09 5.32
CA PHE A 163 15.34 26.93 3.87
C PHE A 163 14.51 27.95 3.07
N MET A 164 13.91 28.96 3.71
CA MET A 164 13.04 29.95 3.06
C MET A 164 11.84 29.33 2.32
N VAL A 165 11.37 28.16 2.76
CA VAL A 165 10.20 27.47 2.22
C VAL A 165 9.03 27.63 3.18
N LYS A 166 7.86 28.00 2.65
CA LYS A 166 6.63 28.07 3.46
C LYS A 166 6.32 26.70 4.07
N PRO A 167 6.07 26.60 5.39
CA PRO A 167 5.82 25.31 6.05
C PRO A 167 4.72 24.47 5.39
N ASN A 168 3.64 25.10 4.94
CA ASN A 168 2.53 24.41 4.25
C ASN A 168 3.00 23.70 2.97
N VAL A 169 3.85 24.33 2.16
CA VAL A 169 4.37 23.74 0.92
C VAL A 169 5.29 22.57 1.22
N ALA A 170 6.12 22.68 2.26
CA ALA A 170 6.99 21.59 2.70
C ALA A 170 6.18 20.40 3.24
N MET A 171 5.12 20.67 4.03
CA MET A 171 4.21 19.65 4.53
C MET A 171 3.47 18.93 3.40
N ASP A 172 2.92 19.67 2.43
CA ASP A 172 2.22 19.09 1.28
C ASP A 172 3.17 18.21 0.44
N PHE A 173 4.39 18.69 0.19
CA PHE A 173 5.41 17.93 -0.53
C PHE A 173 5.82 16.65 0.23
N GLY A 174 6.03 16.76 1.55
CA GLY A 174 6.34 15.62 2.41
C GLY A 174 5.22 14.59 2.45
N LEU A 175 3.96 15.05 2.50
CA LEU A 175 2.77 14.19 2.47
C LEU A 175 2.64 13.46 1.14
N VAL A 176 2.88 14.13 0.02
CA VAL A 176 2.87 13.50 -1.32
C VAL A 176 3.96 12.43 -1.42
N LEU A 177 5.19 12.73 -0.99
CA LEU A 177 6.29 11.75 -0.94
C LEU A 177 5.94 10.52 -0.12
N LEU A 178 5.40 10.75 1.08
CA LEU A 178 5.01 9.70 2.01
C LEU A 178 3.85 8.86 1.44
N PHE A 179 2.85 9.50 0.82
CA PHE A 179 1.76 8.80 0.13
C PHE A 179 2.30 7.90 -0.99
N TYR A 180 3.17 8.40 -1.87
CA TYR A 180 3.75 7.59 -2.94
C TYR A 180 4.57 6.42 -2.38
N GLY A 181 5.41 6.67 -1.38
CA GLY A 181 6.21 5.62 -0.74
C GLY A 181 5.35 4.51 -0.13
N LEU A 182 4.34 4.89 0.65
CA LEU A 182 3.45 3.95 1.34
C LEU A 182 2.52 3.22 0.37
N TYR A 183 1.86 3.93 -0.54
CA TYR A 183 0.90 3.35 -1.49
C TYR A 183 1.57 2.32 -2.40
N PHE A 184 2.61 2.72 -3.15
CA PHE A 184 3.31 1.79 -4.04
C PHE A 184 4.03 0.69 -3.25
N GLY A 185 4.44 0.96 -2.01
CA GLY A 185 5.05 -0.05 -1.13
C GLY A 185 4.07 -1.16 -0.72
N VAL A 186 2.85 -0.80 -0.34
CA VAL A 186 1.78 -1.77 -0.02
C VAL A 186 1.40 -2.58 -1.26
N VAL A 187 1.12 -1.91 -2.38
CA VAL A 187 0.69 -2.59 -3.61
C VAL A 187 1.79 -3.51 -4.14
N ALA A 188 3.04 -3.05 -4.22
CA ALA A 188 4.16 -3.89 -4.66
C ALA A 188 4.35 -5.12 -3.77
N ARG A 189 4.18 -4.98 -2.45
CA ARG A 189 4.28 -6.10 -1.50
C ARG A 189 3.16 -7.13 -1.72
N ASP A 190 1.94 -6.70 -1.98
CA ASP A 190 0.82 -7.62 -2.20
C ASP A 190 0.96 -8.37 -3.53
N PHE A 191 1.41 -7.70 -4.59
CA PHE A 191 1.74 -8.36 -5.86
C PHE A 191 2.94 -9.30 -5.73
N ALA A 192 3.95 -8.94 -4.94
CA ALA A 192 5.09 -9.79 -4.66
C ALA A 192 4.67 -11.11 -4.00
N GLU A 193 3.75 -11.05 -3.05
CA GLU A 193 3.20 -12.23 -2.37
C GLU A 193 2.42 -13.12 -3.34
N VAL A 194 1.53 -12.54 -4.16
CA VAL A 194 0.78 -13.25 -5.20
C VAL A 194 1.71 -13.91 -6.22
N CYS A 195 2.71 -13.18 -6.73
CA CYS A 195 3.69 -13.74 -7.68
C CYS A 195 4.49 -14.88 -7.05
N SER A 196 4.91 -14.72 -5.79
CA SER A 196 5.67 -15.74 -5.06
C SER A 196 4.83 -17.00 -4.83
N ASP A 197 3.54 -16.86 -4.53
CA ASP A 197 2.62 -17.99 -4.40
C ASP A 197 2.42 -18.75 -5.72
N LYS A 198 2.26 -18.02 -6.82
CA LYS A 198 2.13 -18.64 -8.15
C LYS A 198 3.42 -19.35 -8.54
N MET A 199 4.57 -18.71 -8.40
CA MET A 199 5.87 -19.36 -8.65
C MET A 199 6.08 -20.58 -7.75
N ALA A 200 5.76 -20.49 -6.46
CA ALA A 200 5.84 -21.61 -5.52
C ALA A 200 5.01 -22.82 -5.95
N SER A 201 3.79 -22.58 -6.45
CA SER A 201 2.91 -23.63 -6.95
C SER A 201 3.44 -24.31 -8.21
N HIS A 202 4.21 -23.58 -9.04
CA HIS A 202 4.85 -24.11 -10.24
C HIS A 202 6.16 -24.86 -9.95
N ILE A 203 6.88 -24.43 -8.91
CA ILE A 203 8.11 -25.09 -8.45
C ILE A 203 7.79 -26.49 -7.92
N GLY A 204 6.71 -26.64 -7.14
CA GLY A 204 5.94 -27.86 -6.89
C GLY A 204 6.68 -29.21 -7.03
N TYR A 205 7.79 -29.42 -6.33
CA TYR A 205 8.52 -30.71 -6.31
C TYR A 205 7.83 -31.78 -5.46
N TYR A 206 6.77 -31.43 -4.73
CA TYR A 206 6.05 -32.34 -3.82
C TYR A 206 4.53 -32.23 -4.01
N THR A 207 3.87 -33.37 -4.18
CA THR A 207 2.41 -33.51 -4.08
C THR A 207 2.07 -34.19 -2.75
N LYS A 208 1.00 -33.77 -2.07
CA LYS A 208 0.53 -34.41 -0.82
C LYS A 208 0.14 -35.90 -1.02
N THR A 209 0.06 -36.35 -2.27
CA THR A 209 -0.30 -37.69 -2.73
C THR A 209 0.92 -38.61 -2.97
N GLY A 210 2.12 -38.21 -2.55
CA GLY A 210 3.25 -39.13 -2.36
C GLY A 210 4.18 -39.36 -3.56
N MET A 211 3.76 -39.06 -4.80
CA MET A 211 4.67 -39.08 -5.95
C MET A 211 5.15 -37.65 -6.30
N PRO A 212 6.44 -37.32 -6.12
CA PRO A 212 7.00 -36.05 -6.57
C PRO A 212 6.96 -36.00 -8.09
N THR A 213 6.30 -34.97 -8.65
CA THR A 213 6.15 -34.78 -10.10
C THR A 213 7.44 -34.38 -10.81
N ARG A 214 8.49 -34.02 -10.07
CA ARG A 214 9.77 -33.56 -10.61
C ARG A 214 10.90 -33.89 -9.63
N LYS A 215 11.93 -34.62 -10.07
CA LYS A 215 13.19 -34.76 -9.33
C LYS A 215 14.06 -33.55 -9.64
N LEU A 216 14.72 -33.00 -8.63
CA LEU A 216 15.69 -31.91 -8.81
C LEU A 216 17.06 -32.55 -9.06
N ASP A 217 17.73 -32.15 -10.13
CA ASP A 217 19.10 -32.59 -10.39
C ASP A 217 20.05 -32.06 -9.31
N GLU A 218 21.05 -32.87 -8.96
CA GLU A 218 22.05 -32.48 -7.95
C GLU A 218 22.78 -31.21 -8.39
N GLY A 219 22.91 -30.26 -7.47
CA GLY A 219 23.56 -28.99 -7.76
C GLY A 219 22.71 -27.97 -8.53
N VAL A 220 21.40 -28.14 -8.68
CA VAL A 220 20.51 -27.12 -9.26
C VAL A 220 19.70 -26.39 -8.19
N CYS A 221 19.61 -25.07 -8.28
CA CYS A 221 18.80 -24.27 -7.36
C CYS A 221 17.31 -24.51 -7.61
N ALA A 222 16.57 -25.04 -6.63
CA ALA A 222 15.16 -25.38 -6.79
C ALA A 222 14.24 -24.18 -7.09
N VAL A 223 14.69 -22.95 -6.77
CA VAL A 223 13.92 -21.72 -7.01
C VAL A 223 14.09 -21.24 -8.46
N CYS A 224 15.33 -21.08 -8.93
CA CYS A 224 15.60 -20.50 -10.26
C CYS A 224 16.00 -21.55 -11.32
N GLY A 225 16.09 -22.84 -10.98
CA GLY A 225 16.44 -23.90 -11.92
C GLY A 225 17.81 -23.76 -12.60
N GLN A 226 18.71 -22.95 -12.04
CA GLN A 226 20.08 -22.76 -12.55
C GLN A 226 21.07 -23.57 -11.71
N PRO A 227 22.19 -24.04 -12.30
CA PRO A 227 23.23 -24.75 -11.58
C PRO A 227 23.86 -23.86 -10.50
N ILE A 228 24.17 -24.47 -9.36
CA ILE A 228 24.83 -23.90 -8.20
C ILE A 228 26.32 -24.19 -8.39
N VAL A 229 27.06 -23.21 -8.88
CA VAL A 229 28.52 -23.28 -8.93
C VAL A 229 29.03 -22.91 -7.53
N ARG A 230 29.69 -23.84 -6.86
CA ARG A 230 30.35 -23.55 -5.58
C ARG A 230 31.59 -22.71 -5.87
N GLN A 231 31.89 -21.76 -4.98
CA GLN A 231 33.21 -21.15 -4.98
C GLN A 231 34.21 -22.25 -4.61
N ASP A 232 34.96 -22.72 -5.59
CA ASP A 232 36.24 -23.35 -5.30
C ASP A 232 37.20 -22.19 -5.03
N GLU A 233 37.88 -22.21 -3.89
CA GLU A 233 38.94 -21.26 -3.56
C GLU A 233 40.14 -21.55 -4.47
N ASP A 234 40.08 -21.08 -5.72
CA ASP A 234 41.28 -21.05 -6.56
C ASP A 234 42.28 -20.03 -5.95
N GLU A 235 43.55 -20.42 -5.87
CA GLU A 235 44.67 -19.72 -5.23
C GLU A 235 44.94 -18.28 -5.73
N ASP A 236 44.21 -17.83 -6.75
CA ASP A 236 44.46 -16.57 -7.47
C ASP A 236 43.57 -15.39 -7.07
N GLY A 237 42.73 -15.51 -6.03
CA GLY A 237 42.01 -14.36 -5.43
C GLY A 237 41.02 -13.63 -6.36
N VAL A 238 40.77 -14.15 -7.57
CA VAL A 238 39.78 -13.64 -8.51
C VAL A 238 38.48 -14.40 -8.29
N SER A 239 37.55 -13.80 -7.55
CA SER A 239 36.19 -14.33 -7.42
C SER A 239 35.50 -14.32 -8.78
N ASN A 240 35.51 -15.44 -9.49
CA ASN A 240 34.88 -15.64 -10.79
C ASN A 240 33.35 -15.58 -10.69
N GLY A 241 32.75 -14.40 -10.50
CA GLY A 241 31.30 -14.15 -10.67
C GLY A 241 30.32 -15.06 -9.90
N ALA A 242 30.80 -15.93 -9.03
CA ALA A 242 30.05 -17.01 -8.41
C ALA A 242 29.22 -16.44 -7.26
N GLU A 243 27.90 -16.58 -7.40
CA GLU A 243 26.95 -16.11 -6.40
C GLU A 243 27.07 -16.91 -5.11
N LYS A 244 27.01 -16.22 -3.97
CA LYS A 244 27.00 -16.85 -2.64
C LYS A 244 25.92 -17.94 -2.55
N VAL A 245 26.32 -19.13 -2.09
CA VAL A 245 25.43 -20.28 -1.89
C VAL A 245 25.10 -20.41 -0.41
N VAL A 246 23.84 -20.71 -0.10
CA VAL A 246 23.37 -20.95 1.26
C VAL A 246 22.81 -22.36 1.38
N VAL A 247 23.32 -23.10 2.36
CA VAL A 247 22.83 -24.43 2.73
C VAL A 247 21.90 -24.29 3.93
N LEU A 248 20.67 -24.80 3.78
CA LEU A 248 19.67 -24.81 4.86
C LEU A 248 19.91 -25.98 5.84
N ASN A 249 19.25 -25.96 6.99
CA ASN A 249 19.31 -27.07 7.97
C ASN A 249 18.83 -28.41 7.37
N CYS A 250 17.87 -28.34 6.43
CA CYS A 250 17.38 -29.48 5.66
C CYS A 250 18.37 -29.96 4.57
N ALA A 251 19.65 -29.55 4.62
CA ALA A 251 20.74 -29.80 3.66
C ALA A 251 20.53 -29.31 2.21
N HIS A 252 19.35 -28.81 1.84
CA HIS A 252 19.11 -28.20 0.53
C HIS A 252 19.91 -26.90 0.34
N SER A 253 20.56 -26.80 -0.82
CA SER A 253 21.40 -25.66 -1.21
C SER A 253 20.66 -24.75 -2.19
N PHE A 254 20.81 -23.43 -2.01
CA PHE A 254 20.20 -22.42 -2.87
C PHE A 254 21.15 -21.25 -3.10
N HIS A 255 20.95 -20.52 -4.21
CA HIS A 255 21.52 -19.18 -4.38
C HIS A 255 21.03 -18.23 -3.27
N ASP A 256 21.93 -17.46 -2.67
CA ASP A 256 21.61 -16.48 -1.61
C ASP A 256 20.50 -15.53 -2.07
N PHE A 257 20.57 -14.97 -3.28
CA PHE A 257 19.51 -14.09 -3.80
C PHE A 257 18.15 -14.80 -3.89
N CYS A 258 18.14 -16.05 -4.36
CA CYS A 258 16.91 -16.80 -4.58
C CYS A 258 16.20 -17.14 -3.25
N ILE A 259 16.96 -17.60 -2.25
CA ILE A 259 16.39 -17.94 -0.95
C ILE A 259 16.01 -16.67 -0.16
N ARG A 260 16.76 -15.57 -0.30
CA ARG A 260 16.37 -14.27 0.25
C ARG A 260 15.08 -13.75 -0.38
N GLY A 261 14.96 -13.81 -1.71
CA GLY A 261 13.73 -13.43 -2.42
C GLY A 261 12.53 -14.27 -1.95
N TRP A 262 12.71 -15.57 -1.80
CA TRP A 262 11.68 -16.46 -1.28
C TRP A 262 11.22 -16.11 0.15
N CYS A 263 12.16 -15.92 1.07
CA CYS A 263 11.87 -15.65 2.48
C CYS A 263 11.39 -14.22 2.75
N ILE A 264 12.01 -13.21 2.12
CA ILE A 264 11.73 -11.79 2.37
C ILE A 264 10.58 -11.30 1.48
N VAL A 265 10.75 -11.41 0.16
CA VAL A 265 9.82 -10.85 -0.82
C VAL A 265 8.54 -11.68 -0.87
N GLY A 266 8.67 -13.01 -0.89
CA GLY A 266 7.53 -13.94 -0.88
C GLY A 266 6.95 -14.26 0.49
N LYS A 267 7.59 -13.80 1.58
CA LYS A 267 7.26 -14.14 2.99
C LYS A 267 7.15 -15.64 3.26
N LYS A 268 7.84 -16.48 2.48
CA LYS A 268 7.77 -17.93 2.65
C LYS A 268 8.88 -18.39 3.59
N GLN A 269 8.52 -18.67 4.84
CA GLN A 269 9.47 -19.12 5.88
C GLN A 269 9.71 -20.65 5.87
N THR A 270 9.60 -21.27 4.70
CA THR A 270 9.73 -22.74 4.54
C THR A 270 10.63 -23.05 3.36
N CYS A 271 11.37 -24.16 3.41
CA CYS A 271 12.20 -24.62 2.31
C CYS A 271 11.34 -24.78 1.04
N PRO A 272 11.75 -24.20 -0.11
CA PRO A 272 11.02 -24.37 -1.37
C PRO A 272 10.83 -25.84 -1.78
N TYR A 273 11.74 -26.72 -1.37
CA TYR A 273 11.74 -28.14 -1.70
C TYR A 273 11.01 -28.99 -0.66
N CYS A 274 11.54 -29.11 0.56
CA CYS A 274 11.01 -30.02 1.60
C CYS A 274 9.97 -29.40 2.55
N LYS A 275 9.68 -28.09 2.42
CA LYS A 275 8.77 -27.33 3.31
C LYS A 275 9.16 -27.28 4.79
N GLU A 276 10.35 -27.75 5.16
CA GLU A 276 10.89 -27.55 6.51
C GLU A 276 11.04 -26.06 6.83
N LYS A 277 10.76 -25.67 8.08
CA LYS A 277 10.88 -24.27 8.51
C LYS A 277 12.33 -23.82 8.44
N VAL A 278 12.54 -22.63 7.88
CA VAL A 278 13.87 -22.04 7.73
C VAL A 278 14.21 -21.21 8.97
N ASP A 279 15.42 -21.36 9.51
CA ASP A 279 15.90 -20.51 10.59
C ASP A 279 16.34 -19.14 10.06
N LEU A 280 15.41 -18.19 10.14
CA LEU A 280 15.62 -16.81 9.71
C LEU A 280 16.73 -16.09 10.52
N LYS A 281 16.99 -16.46 11.77
CA LYS A 281 17.98 -15.75 12.60
C LYS A 281 19.40 -16.01 12.11
N ARG A 282 19.69 -17.24 11.69
CA ARG A 282 20.98 -17.62 11.13
C ARG A 282 21.20 -17.05 9.72
N MET A 283 20.14 -16.97 8.91
CA MET A 283 20.22 -16.50 7.52
C MET A 283 20.25 -14.98 7.37
N PHE A 284 19.61 -14.26 8.30
CA PHE A 284 19.46 -12.80 8.28
C PHE A 284 19.97 -12.21 9.60
N PRO A 285 21.31 -12.13 9.78
CA PRO A 285 21.89 -11.65 11.03
C PRO A 285 21.57 -10.17 11.30
N ASN A 286 21.33 -9.37 10.24
CA ASN A 286 20.99 -7.95 10.36
C ASN A 286 19.57 -7.78 10.95
N PRO A 287 19.41 -7.14 12.13
CA PRO A 287 18.11 -6.91 12.75
C PRO A 287 17.14 -6.12 11.85
N TRP A 288 17.70 -5.24 11.01
CA TRP A 288 17.00 -4.38 10.05
C TRP A 288 16.41 -5.13 8.84
N GLU A 289 16.81 -6.38 8.61
CA GLU A 289 16.26 -7.23 7.54
C GLU A 289 15.01 -7.99 7.99
N LYS A 290 14.62 -7.89 9.27
CA LYS A 290 13.43 -8.55 9.79
C LYS A 290 12.17 -7.77 9.37
N PRO A 291 11.12 -8.45 8.90
CA PRO A 291 9.81 -7.82 8.75
C PRO A 291 9.30 -7.42 10.14
N HIS A 292 9.49 -6.16 10.52
CA HIS A 292 8.98 -5.61 11.78
C HIS A 292 7.44 -5.72 11.81
N ILE A 293 6.88 -6.25 12.90
CA ILE A 293 5.44 -6.44 13.12
C ILE A 293 4.69 -5.09 12.98
N LEU A 294 5.28 -4.01 13.47
CA LEU A 294 4.74 -2.64 13.35
C LEU A 294 4.53 -2.21 11.90
N TYR A 295 5.47 -2.57 11.01
CA TYR A 295 5.35 -2.30 9.58
C TYR A 295 4.21 -3.12 8.97
N GLY A 296 4.01 -4.37 9.40
CA GLY A 296 2.85 -5.18 9.00
C GLY A 296 1.52 -4.51 9.33
N ASN A 297 1.35 -4.05 10.57
CA ASN A 297 0.13 -3.38 11.03
C ASN A 297 -0.11 -2.05 10.30
N LEU A 298 0.93 -1.25 10.07
CA LEU A 298 0.82 0.00 9.30
C LEU A 298 0.29 -0.25 7.88
N LEU A 299 0.81 -1.28 7.21
CA LEU A 299 0.35 -1.63 5.86
C LEU A 299 -1.11 -2.08 5.86
N ASP A 300 -1.57 -2.84 6.87
CA ASP A 300 -2.99 -3.21 7.02
C ASP A 300 -3.89 -1.97 7.17
N TRP A 301 -3.45 -0.98 7.94
CA TRP A 301 -4.15 0.31 8.07
C TRP A 301 -4.24 1.05 6.74
N ILE A 302 -3.16 1.07 5.94
CA ILE A 302 -3.16 1.72 4.63
C ILE A 302 -4.12 1.00 3.67
N ARG A 303 -4.17 -0.35 3.68
CA ARG A 303 -5.15 -1.11 2.88
C ARG A 303 -6.58 -0.70 3.23
N TYR A 304 -6.89 -0.58 4.52
CA TYR A 304 -8.19 -0.13 4.98
C TYR A 304 -8.51 1.30 4.51
N LEU A 305 -7.59 2.24 4.74
CA LEU A 305 -7.76 3.65 4.38
C LEU A 305 -7.95 3.85 2.86
N VAL A 306 -7.19 3.14 2.04
CA VAL A 306 -7.19 3.35 0.58
C VAL A 306 -8.31 2.56 -0.12
N ALA A 307 -8.54 1.30 0.27
CA ALA A 307 -9.49 0.44 -0.42
C ALA A 307 -10.89 0.49 0.19
N TRP A 308 -10.99 0.45 1.53
CA TRP A 308 -12.26 0.21 2.22
C TRP A 308 -12.92 1.50 2.71
N GLN A 309 -12.17 2.48 3.21
CA GLN A 309 -12.73 3.73 3.69
C GLN A 309 -13.54 4.48 2.62
N PRO A 310 -13.09 4.62 1.34
CA PRO A 310 -13.90 5.28 0.32
C PRO A 310 -15.20 4.53 0.03
N VAL A 311 -15.15 3.19 0.01
CA VAL A 311 -16.35 2.34 -0.18
C VAL A 311 -17.34 2.53 0.96
N ILE A 312 -16.87 2.57 2.21
CA ILE A 312 -17.71 2.81 3.38
C ILE A 312 -18.32 4.21 3.35
N ILE A 313 -17.54 5.24 2.97
CA ILE A 313 -18.06 6.61 2.88
C ILE A 313 -19.12 6.71 1.79
N THR A 314 -18.92 6.10 0.62
CA THR A 314 -19.93 6.07 -0.45
C THR A 314 -21.19 5.33 -0.01
N LEU A 315 -21.06 4.25 0.76
CA LEU A 315 -22.20 3.56 1.36
C LEU A 315 -22.96 4.46 2.33
N VAL A 316 -22.26 5.16 3.24
CA VAL A 316 -22.87 6.09 4.19
C VAL A 316 -23.59 7.23 3.46
N GLN A 317 -22.99 7.78 2.40
CA GLN A 317 -23.64 8.79 1.56
C GLN A 317 -24.93 8.24 0.93
N GLY A 318 -24.91 7.01 0.41
CA GLY A 318 -26.11 6.35 -0.12
C GLY A 318 -27.21 6.13 0.94
N ILE A 319 -26.83 5.79 2.17
CA ILE A 319 -27.77 5.64 3.30
C ILE A 319 -28.38 7.00 3.65
N ASN A 320 -27.56 8.04 3.79
CA ASN A 320 -28.05 9.39 4.12
C ASN A 320 -28.98 9.92 3.04
N TRP A 321 -28.65 9.73 1.75
CA TRP A 321 -29.52 10.08 0.63
C TRP A 321 -30.86 9.34 0.69
N ALA A 322 -30.85 8.03 0.97
CA ALA A 322 -32.06 7.23 1.09
C ALA A 322 -32.96 7.65 2.27
N LEU A 323 -32.35 8.17 3.34
CA LEU A 323 -33.07 8.70 4.52
C LEU A 323 -33.48 10.17 4.35
N GLY A 324 -33.09 10.84 3.26
CA GLY A 324 -33.37 12.26 3.03
C GLY A 324 -32.60 13.20 3.95
N LEU A 325 -31.45 12.75 4.48
CA LEU A 325 -30.58 13.48 5.40
C LEU A 325 -29.48 14.30 4.68
N GLU A 326 -29.74 14.75 3.44
CA GLU A 326 -28.81 15.57 2.63
C GLU A 326 -29.12 17.07 2.68
#